data_AF-A0AAX6M958-F1
#
_entry.id   AF-A0AAX6M958-F1
#
_cell.length_a   1.000
_cell.length_b   1.000
_cell.length_c   1.000
_cell.angle_alpha   90.00
_cell.angle_beta   90.00
_cell.angle_gamma   90.00
#
_symmetry.space_group_name_H-M   'P 1'
#
loop_
_entity.id
_entity.type
_entity.pdbx_description
1 polymer ?
#
loop_
_entity_poly.entity_id
_entity_poly.type
_entity_poly.pdbx_seq_one_letter_code
_entity_poly.pdbx_strand_id
1 'polypeptide(L)'
;MEKPGFPNFDVWDEDDAAVILELVESLANYVADIEAWTVPSLGAEETLISALKWVPYAIRQLNAASSRLRNTRKKAMDDIQAALDILRAFEPKIKNIIQTNEELKKEAEEKERQEKEREFAVESP
;
A
#
# COMPACT_ATOMS: atom_id res chain seq x y z
N MET A 1 13.96 -3.87 -3.93
CA MET A 1 13.62 -3.49 -2.54
C MET A 1 13.01 -4.67 -1.83
N GLU A 2 13.23 -4.80 -0.53
CA GLU A 2 12.60 -5.86 0.26
C GLU A 2 11.10 -5.57 0.45
N LYS A 3 10.29 -6.63 0.50
CA LYS A 3 8.84 -6.52 0.69
C LYS A 3 8.54 -6.06 2.13
N PRO A 4 7.76 -4.99 2.34
CA PRO A 4 7.44 -4.53 3.68
C PRO A 4 6.56 -5.54 4.44
N GLY A 5 6.80 -5.65 5.75
CA GLY A 5 5.99 -6.45 6.68
C GLY A 5 4.82 -5.67 7.27
N PHE A 6 3.82 -6.38 7.81
CA PHE A 6 2.63 -5.78 8.43
C PHE A 6 2.45 -6.29 9.88
N PRO A 7 3.33 -5.89 10.81
CA PRO A 7 3.30 -6.38 12.18
C PRO A 7 2.12 -5.81 12.96
N ASN A 8 1.70 -6.54 14.01
CA ASN A 8 1.00 -5.95 15.12
C ASN A 8 2.00 -5.16 15.97
N PHE A 9 1.62 -3.99 16.44
CA PHE A 9 2.52 -3.11 17.20
C PHE A 9 1.76 -2.27 18.23
N ASP A 10 2.52 -1.74 19.18
CA ASP A 10 2.10 -0.72 20.14
C ASP A 10 3.28 0.23 20.38
N VAL A 11 3.03 1.51 20.63
CA VAL A 11 4.08 2.56 20.66
C VAL A 11 4.16 3.22 22.04
N TRP A 12 5.06 2.75 22.89
CA TRP A 12 5.18 3.19 24.29
C TRP A 12 6.21 4.30 24.49
N ASP A 13 7.13 4.47 23.55
CA ASP A 13 8.21 5.45 23.66
C ASP A 13 8.68 6.01 22.30
N GLU A 14 9.81 6.72 22.33
CA GLU A 14 10.43 7.34 21.16
C GLU A 14 11.08 6.31 20.24
N ASP A 15 11.59 5.20 20.78
CA ASP A 15 12.23 4.16 19.98
C ASP A 15 11.17 3.38 19.20
N ASP A 16 10.06 3.03 19.85
CA ASP A 16 8.90 2.43 19.18
C ASP A 16 8.34 3.36 18.09
N ALA A 17 8.25 4.67 18.36
CA ALA A 17 7.73 5.65 17.40
C ALA A 17 8.62 5.76 16.16
N ALA A 18 9.95 5.79 16.35
CA ALA A 18 10.93 5.82 15.27
C ALA A 18 10.88 4.55 14.41
N VAL A 19 10.79 3.37 15.03
CA VAL A 19 10.67 2.08 14.30
C VAL A 19 9.41 2.05 13.44
N ILE A 20 8.29 2.54 13.96
CA ILE A 20 7.04 2.58 13.18
C ILE A 20 7.09 3.62 12.07
N LEU A 21 7.74 4.77 12.28
CA LEU A 21 7.96 5.74 11.21
C LEU A 21 8.79 5.12 10.08
N GLU A 22 9.91 4.46 10.39
CA GLU A 22 10.76 3.80 9.39
C GLU A 22 9.99 2.73 8.59
N LEU A 23 9.16 1.92 9.27
CA LEU A 23 8.31 0.94 8.62
C LEU A 23 7.32 1.60 7.63
N VAL A 24 6.68 2.69 8.06
CA VAL A 24 5.70 3.43 7.25
C VAL A 24 6.38 4.12 6.06
N GLU A 25 7.58 4.66 6.23
CA GLU A 25 8.39 5.24 5.16
C GLU A 25 8.86 4.16 4.16
N SER A 26 9.29 3.00 4.64
CA SER A 26 9.67 1.86 3.79
C SER A 26 8.50 1.39 2.93
N LEU A 27 7.32 1.26 3.54
CA LEU A 27 6.09 0.99 2.81
C LEU A 27 5.81 2.09 1.78
N ALA A 28 5.98 3.37 2.15
CA ALA A 28 5.74 4.49 1.26
C ALA A 28 6.62 4.48 0.01
N ASN A 29 7.91 4.17 0.19
CA ASN A 29 8.86 4.01 -0.91
C ASN A 29 8.48 2.83 -1.80
N TYR A 30 8.16 1.67 -1.21
CA TYR A 30 7.75 0.48 -1.97
C TYR A 30 6.58 0.75 -2.92
N VAL A 31 5.57 1.53 -2.48
CA VAL A 31 4.43 1.87 -3.34
C VAL A 31 4.75 2.97 -4.34
N ALA A 32 5.66 3.88 -4.02
CA ALA A 32 6.11 4.90 -4.97
C ALA A 32 6.83 4.28 -6.17
N ASP A 33 7.50 3.13 -5.99
CA ASP A 33 8.16 2.40 -7.08
C ASP A 33 7.18 1.62 -7.98
N ILE A 34 5.94 1.43 -7.54
CA ILE A 34 4.94 0.74 -8.34
C ILE A 34 4.33 1.76 -9.32
N GLU A 35 4.73 1.65 -10.58
CA GLU A 35 4.16 2.46 -11.65
C GLU A 35 2.66 2.17 -11.81
N ALA A 36 1.83 3.20 -11.63
CA ALA A 36 0.37 3.06 -11.70
C ALA A 36 -0.14 2.54 -13.05
N TRP A 37 0.63 2.70 -14.13
CA TRP A 37 0.26 2.32 -15.50
C TRP A 37 0.79 0.94 -15.92
N THR A 38 1.28 0.15 -14.96
CA THR A 38 1.76 -1.20 -15.22
C THR A 38 0.87 -2.21 -14.50
N VAL A 39 0.82 -3.44 -15.00
CA VAL A 39 0.23 -4.57 -14.25
C VAL A 39 1.27 -5.00 -13.21
N PRO A 40 1.12 -4.65 -11.91
CA PRO A 40 2.04 -5.12 -10.89
C PRO A 40 2.04 -6.65 -10.83
N SER A 41 3.17 -7.21 -10.43
CA SER A 41 3.26 -8.64 -10.16
C SER A 41 2.26 -9.06 -9.07
N LEU A 42 1.82 -10.32 -9.09
CA LEU A 42 0.91 -10.88 -8.08
C LEU A 42 1.40 -10.60 -6.65
N GLY A 43 2.71 -10.75 -6.40
CA GLY A 43 3.30 -10.48 -5.09
C GLY A 43 3.23 -9.01 -4.67
N ALA A 44 3.29 -8.07 -5.61
CA ALA A 44 3.14 -6.64 -5.33
C ALA A 44 1.66 -6.29 -5.05
N GLU A 45 0.73 -6.82 -5.84
CA GLU A 45 -0.71 -6.66 -5.62
C GLU A 45 -1.17 -7.20 -4.25
N GLU A 46 -0.72 -8.40 -3.87
CA GLU A 46 -0.98 -8.96 -2.54
C GLU A 46 -0.43 -8.07 -1.41
N THR A 47 0.73 -7.45 -1.63
CA THR A 47 1.34 -6.53 -0.67
C THR A 47 0.51 -5.26 -0.52
N LEU A 48 0.04 -4.69 -1.64
CA LEU A 48 -0.84 -3.52 -1.66
C LEU A 48 -2.19 -3.81 -0.95
N ILE A 49 -2.81 -4.96 -1.21
CA ILE A 49 -4.04 -5.38 -0.55
C ILE A 49 -3.82 -5.56 0.96
N SER A 50 -2.68 -6.14 1.35
CA SER A 50 -2.32 -6.32 2.76
C SER A 50 -2.08 -4.99 3.46
N ALA A 51 -1.41 -4.05 2.79
CA ALA A 51 -1.23 -2.69 3.26
C ALA A 51 -2.57 -1.98 3.48
N LEU A 52 -3.51 -2.07 2.54
CA LEU A 52 -4.86 -1.47 2.69
C LEU A 52 -5.61 -2.02 3.91
N LYS A 53 -5.46 -3.30 4.22
CA LYS A 53 -6.08 -3.92 5.41
C LYS A 53 -5.39 -3.48 6.71
N TRP A 54 -4.08 -3.26 6.65
CA TRP A 54 -3.27 -2.90 7.81
C TRP A 54 -3.34 -1.41 8.17
N VAL A 55 -3.47 -0.50 7.19
CA VAL A 55 -3.51 0.96 7.41
C VAL A 55 -4.54 1.39 8.48
N PRO A 56 -5.81 0.94 8.47
CA PRO A 56 -6.78 1.31 9.50
C PRO A 56 -6.37 0.86 10.91
N TYR A 57 -5.75 -0.32 11.02
CA TYR A 57 -5.18 -0.81 12.27
C TYR A 57 -4.04 0.09 12.74
N ALA A 58 -3.08 0.38 11.85
CA ALA A 58 -1.91 1.19 12.17
C ALA A 58 -2.31 2.61 12.62
N ILE A 59 -3.25 3.25 11.91
CA ILE A 59 -3.79 4.57 12.28
C ILE A 59 -4.43 4.53 13.67
N ARG A 60 -5.19 3.47 13.99
CA ARG A 60 -5.81 3.33 15.32
C ARG A 60 -4.77 3.23 16.42
N GLN A 61 -3.71 2.44 16.22
CA GLN A 61 -2.63 2.28 17.21
C GLN A 61 -1.85 3.58 17.41
N LEU A 62 -1.52 4.28 16.33
CA LEU A 62 -0.82 5.56 16.38
C LEU A 62 -1.65 6.65 17.08
N ASN A 63 -2.97 6.70 16.84
CA ASN A 63 -3.86 7.61 17.57
C ASN A 63 -3.91 7.28 19.07
N ALA A 64 -3.93 5.99 19.44
CA ALA A 64 -3.89 5.57 20.84
C ALA A 64 -2.57 5.98 21.51
N ALA A 65 -1.45 5.76 20.83
CA ALA A 65 -0.13 6.17 21.29
C ALA A 65 0.00 7.70 21.42
N SER A 66 -0.52 8.45 20.44
CA SER A 66 -0.55 9.92 20.47
C SER A 66 -1.30 10.44 21.71
N SER A 67 -2.45 9.83 22.04
CA SER A 67 -3.21 10.17 23.26
C SER A 67 -2.40 9.89 24.53
N ARG A 68 -1.71 8.75 24.58
CA ARG A 68 -0.87 8.33 25.72
C ARG A 68 0.37 9.21 25.92
N LEU A 69 1.02 9.64 24.84
CA LEU A 69 2.31 10.34 24.87
C LEU A 69 2.23 11.87 24.78
N ARG A 70 1.02 12.41 24.62
CA ARG A 70 0.72 13.83 24.32
C ARG A 70 1.52 14.86 25.13
N ASN A 71 1.79 14.60 26.40
CA ASN A 71 2.38 15.60 27.33
C ASN A 71 3.80 15.26 27.79
N THR A 72 4.37 14.14 27.35
CA THR A 72 5.59 13.60 27.96
C THR A 72 6.75 13.46 26.97
N ARG A 73 6.49 13.30 25.67
CA ARG A 73 7.55 13.01 24.69
C ARG A 73 7.29 13.70 23.35
N LYS A 74 7.91 14.88 23.16
CA LYS A 74 7.73 15.68 21.94
C LYS A 74 8.21 14.94 20.68
N LYS A 75 9.38 14.30 20.73
CA LYS A 75 9.94 13.58 19.58
C LYS A 75 9.05 12.42 19.14
N ALA A 76 8.61 11.58 20.07
CA ALA A 76 7.68 10.48 19.76
C ALA A 76 6.39 10.99 19.10
N MET A 77 5.89 12.14 19.55
CA MET A 77 4.70 12.77 18.95
C MET A 77 4.95 13.25 17.52
N ASP A 78 6.12 13.84 17.25
CA ASP A 78 6.52 14.27 15.91
C ASP A 78 6.63 13.06 14.96
N ASP A 79 7.25 11.96 15.41
CA ASP A 79 7.39 10.72 14.63
C ASP A 79 6.03 10.03 14.39
N ILE A 80 5.17 9.95 15.41
CA ILE A 80 3.80 9.42 15.28
C ILE A 80 2.98 10.26 14.28
N GLN A 81 3.11 11.58 14.35
CA GLN A 81 2.38 12.49 13.45
C GLN A 81 2.86 12.33 12.01
N ALA A 82 4.18 12.23 11.78
CA ALA A 82 4.74 11.96 10.46
C ALA A 82 4.23 10.61 9.89
N ALA A 83 4.23 9.56 10.70
CA ALA A 83 3.70 8.25 10.29
C ALA A 83 2.20 8.32 9.92
N LEU A 84 1.39 9.05 10.71
CA LEU A 84 -0.03 9.25 10.41
C LEU A 84 -0.26 9.98 9.09
N ASP A 85 0.54 11.01 8.80
CA ASP A 85 0.39 11.80 7.58
C ASP A 85 0.77 10.99 6.34
N ILE A 86 1.82 10.18 6.43
CA ILE A 86 2.18 9.23 5.36
C ILE A 86 1.02 8.24 5.14
N LEU A 87 0.53 7.57 6.19
CA LEU A 87 -0.54 6.57 6.08
C LEU A 87 -1.82 7.13 5.45
N ARG A 88 -2.21 8.37 5.80
CA ARG A 88 -3.39 9.05 5.25
C ARG A 88 -3.22 9.41 3.77
N ALA A 89 -2.02 9.82 3.36
CA ALA A 89 -1.71 10.06 1.96
C ALA A 89 -1.64 8.77 1.13
N PHE A 90 -1.51 7.63 1.82
CA PHE A 90 -1.23 6.33 1.21
C PHE A 90 -2.45 5.59 0.68
N GLU A 91 -3.52 5.56 1.47
CA GLU A 91 -4.75 4.85 1.14
C GLU A 91 -5.30 5.19 -0.27
N PRO A 92 -5.42 6.47 -0.69
CA PRO A 92 -5.90 6.78 -2.03
C PRO A 92 -4.93 6.33 -3.13
N LYS A 93 -3.62 6.37 -2.89
CA LYS A 93 -2.61 5.93 -3.87
C LYS A 93 -2.70 4.43 -4.13
N ILE A 94 -2.76 3.62 -3.08
CA ILE A 94 -2.88 2.17 -3.24
C ILE A 94 -4.19 1.81 -3.97
N LYS A 95 -5.31 2.45 -3.58
CA LYS A 95 -6.60 2.23 -4.25
C LYS A 95 -6.53 2.53 -5.74
N ASN A 96 -5.89 3.64 -6.12
CA ASN A 96 -5.70 4.01 -7.51
C ASN A 96 -4.88 2.95 -8.27
N ILE A 97 -3.76 2.49 -7.71
CA ILE A 97 -2.92 1.46 -8.36
C ILE A 97 -3.68 0.15 -8.56
N ILE A 98 -4.43 -0.31 -7.54
CA ILE A 98 -5.22 -1.55 -7.65
C ILE A 98 -6.31 -1.38 -8.71
N GLN A 99 -7.04 -0.26 -8.70
CA GLN A 99 -8.10 -0.01 -9.68
C GLN A 99 -7.56 0.04 -11.11
N THR A 100 -6.48 0.81 -11.35
CA THR A 100 -5.85 0.89 -12.68
C THR A 100 -5.35 -0.47 -13.15
N ASN A 101 -4.80 -1.29 -12.25
CA ASN A 101 -4.41 -2.66 -12.57
C ASN A 101 -5.61 -3.53 -13.00
N GLU A 102 -6.72 -3.48 -12.28
CA GLU A 102 -7.94 -4.22 -12.67
C GLU A 102 -8.46 -3.79 -14.05
N GLU A 103 -8.37 -2.51 -14.39
CA GLU A 103 -8.72 -1.98 -15.72
C GLU A 103 -7.76 -2.52 -16.80
N LEU A 104 -6.45 -2.45 -16.56
CA LEU A 104 -5.43 -2.97 -17.50
C LEU A 104 -5.56 -4.48 -17.74
N LYS A 105 -5.88 -5.27 -16.70
CA LYS A 105 -6.14 -6.71 -16.83
C LYS A 105 -7.35 -6.99 -17.73
N LYS A 106 -8.46 -6.26 -17.53
CA LYS A 106 -9.66 -6.39 -18.38
C LYS A 106 -9.38 -6.03 -19.83
N GLU A 107 -8.59 -4.97 -20.08
CA GLU A 107 -8.19 -4.58 -21.43
C GLU A 107 -7.31 -5.65 -22.10
N ALA A 108 -6.41 -6.29 -21.35
CA ALA A 108 -5.59 -7.38 -21.85
C ALA A 108 -6.42 -8.63 -22.19
N GLU A 109 -7.35 -9.02 -21.32
CA GLU A 109 -8.26 -10.15 -21.54
C GLU A 109 -9.18 -9.92 -22.76
N GLU A 110 -9.70 -8.70 -22.94
CA GLU A 110 -10.54 -8.36 -24.09
C GLU A 110 -9.75 -8.40 -25.41
N LYS A 111 -8.50 -7.92 -25.42
CA LYS A 111 -7.61 -8.03 -26.59
C LYS A 111 -7.34 -9.48 -26.95
N GLU A 112 -7.01 -10.32 -25.97
CA GLU A 112 -6.75 -11.74 -26.20
C GLU A 112 -8.01 -12.45 -26.74
N ARG A 113 -9.21 -12.10 -26.26
CA ARG A 113 -10.47 -12.64 -26.78
C ARG A 113 -10.67 -12.25 -28.25
N GLN A 114 -10.48 -10.97 -28.58
CA GLN A 114 -10.62 -10.46 -29.95
C GLN A 114 -9.58 -11.09 -30.91
N GLU A 115 -8.36 -11.34 -30.45
CA GLU A 115 -7.33 -12.04 -31.23
C GLU A 115 -7.74 -13.49 -31.51
N LYS A 116 -8.21 -14.24 -30.50
CA LYS A 116 -8.72 -15.60 -30.68
C LYS A 116 -9.92 -15.67 -31.62
N GLU A 117 -10.84 -14.71 -31.54
CA GLU A 117 -12.00 -14.61 -32.44
C GLU A 117 -11.56 -14.32 -33.89
N ARG A 118 -10.52 -13.50 -34.08
CA ARG A 118 -9.94 -13.21 -35.41
C ARG A 118 -9.21 -14.42 -35.99
N GLU A 119 -8.41 -15.13 -35.20
CA GLU A 119 -7.73 -16.36 -35.64
C GLU A 119 -8.75 -17.43 -36.06
N PHE A 120 -9.81 -17.62 -35.27
CA PHE A 120 -10.86 -18.59 -35.58
C PHE A 120 -11.68 -18.24 -36.85
N ALA A 121 -11.89 -16.95 -37.11
CA ALA A 121 -12.56 -16.47 -38.33
C ALA A 121 -11.70 -16.62 -39.59
N VAL A 122 -10.37 -16.68 -39.44
CA VAL A 122 -9.42 -16.88 -40.55
C VAL A 122 -9.20 -18.38 -40.85
N GLU A 123 -9.37 -19.26 -39.86
CA GLU A 123 -9.19 -20.72 -40.00
C GLU A 123 -10.45 -21.51 -40.39
N SER A 124 -11.62 -20.86 -40.51
CA SER A 124 -12.87 -21.51 -40.94
C SER A 124 -13.12 -21.30 -42.45
N PRO A 125 -12.83 -22.29 -43.33
CA PRO A 125 -13.14 -22.25 -44.77
C PRO A 125 -14.64 -22.39 -45.09
#